data_AF-A0A8C4VUH7-F1
#
_entry.id   AF-A0A8C4VUH7-F1
#
_cell.length_a   1.000
_cell.length_b   1.000
_cell.length_c   1.000
_cell.angle_alpha   90.00
_cell.angle_beta   90.00
_cell.angle_gamma   90.00
#
_symmetry.space_group_name_H-M   'P 1'
#
loop_
_entity.id
_entity.type
_entity.pdbx_description
1 polymer ?
#
loop_
_entity_poly.entity_id
_entity_poly.type
_entity_poly.pdbx_seq_one_letter_code
_entity_poly.pdbx_strand_id
1 'polypeptide(L)'
;MDLERIIRDSLTCFIQSHIPDADLSGMDEVVFSYIASVLEELGSPESSEENFDMDAFVEMMEAYIPGFAEINSGNICEMMFALSERLSEARNKGKVCQKAVESMSRAPAEELNQSEEQGEGASDERRLHIPAEGAIAQGAEGDLKDGVEVLLEMFPACTLSQAQKALAMVLGNLEEAVQLLVEEKVEPGPGGTNLKETARPHQAPKQEDLKRFILQKYMMVDSEEDQKTHRPVPPKEAPKKLIRYIDNQVVSTKGERYKDIKKPESEEMKRTYISLKPAKKYKFH
;
A
#
# COMPACT_ATOMS: atom_id res chain seq x y z
N MET A 1 -17.00 23.76 -25.68
CA MET A 1 -16.86 23.88 -27.16
C MET A 1 -15.42 24.12 -27.63
N ASP A 2 -14.75 25.25 -27.36
CA ASP A 2 -13.39 25.46 -27.91
C ASP A 2 -12.33 24.52 -27.31
N LEU A 3 -12.44 24.22 -26.01
CA LEU A 3 -11.53 23.29 -25.30
C LEU A 3 -11.69 21.86 -25.80
N GLU A 4 -12.93 21.35 -25.90
CA GLU A 4 -13.20 20.02 -26.47
C GLU A 4 -12.66 19.88 -27.91
N ARG A 5 -12.72 20.95 -28.71
CA ARG A 5 -12.17 20.94 -30.07
C ARG A 5 -10.65 20.78 -30.05
N ILE A 6 -9.96 21.49 -29.15
CA ILE A 6 -8.49 21.35 -28.97
C ILE A 6 -8.13 19.94 -28.53
N ILE A 7 -8.89 19.36 -27.59
CA ILE A 7 -8.70 17.98 -27.13
C ILE A 7 -8.91 17.03 -28.30
N ARG A 8 -10.03 17.13 -29.01
CA ARG A 8 -10.36 16.27 -30.15
C ARG A 8 -9.28 16.32 -31.23
N ASP A 9 -8.88 17.52 -31.66
CA ASP A 9 -7.91 17.70 -32.73
C ASP A 9 -6.54 17.11 -32.35
N SER A 10 -6.09 17.36 -31.11
CA SER A 10 -4.78 16.91 -30.66
C SER A 10 -4.74 15.40 -30.35
N LEU A 11 -5.81 14.87 -29.74
CA LEU A 11 -5.97 13.45 -29.47
C LEU A 11 -6.05 12.67 -30.79
N THR A 12 -6.79 13.20 -31.77
CA THR A 12 -6.86 12.61 -33.12
C THR A 12 -5.50 12.54 -33.78
N CYS A 13 -4.72 13.63 -33.71
CA CYS A 13 -3.38 13.66 -34.29
C CYS A 13 -2.43 12.65 -33.62
N PHE A 14 -2.48 12.54 -32.29
CA PHE A 14 -1.67 11.58 -31.53
C PHE A 14 -2.06 10.14 -31.84
N ILE A 15 -3.36 9.84 -31.86
CA ILE A 15 -3.83 8.48 -32.11
C ILE A 15 -3.50 8.06 -33.54
N GLN A 16 -3.68 8.94 -34.53
CA GLN A 16 -3.35 8.63 -35.92
C GLN A 16 -1.85 8.42 -36.18
N SER A 17 -0.96 9.00 -35.35
CA SER A 17 0.48 8.77 -35.47
C SER A 17 0.90 7.39 -34.99
N HIS A 18 0.16 6.81 -34.03
CA HIS A 18 0.43 5.49 -33.46
C HIS A 18 -0.45 4.38 -34.04
N ILE A 19 -1.69 4.69 -34.42
CA ILE A 19 -2.74 3.79 -34.91
C ILE A 19 -3.42 4.45 -36.12
N PRO A 20 -2.92 4.24 -37.34
CA PRO A 20 -3.40 4.96 -38.53
C PRO A 20 -4.84 4.62 -38.93
N ASP A 21 -5.34 3.44 -38.54
CA ASP A 21 -6.70 2.96 -38.86
C ASP A 21 -7.70 3.22 -37.71
N ALA A 22 -7.32 3.99 -36.70
CA ALA A 22 -8.19 4.29 -35.57
C ALA A 22 -9.38 5.16 -35.98
N ASP A 23 -10.59 4.71 -35.65
CA ASP A 23 -11.81 5.49 -35.79
C ASP A 23 -12.18 6.16 -34.46
N LEU A 24 -12.33 7.48 -34.50
CA LEU A 24 -12.70 8.31 -33.34
C LEU A 24 -14.15 8.77 -33.37
N SER A 25 -14.92 8.29 -34.36
CA SER A 25 -16.34 8.60 -34.50
C SER A 25 -17.18 8.14 -33.29
N GLY A 26 -16.70 7.12 -32.56
CA GLY A 26 -17.32 6.59 -31.35
C GLY A 26 -17.13 7.44 -30.08
N MET A 27 -16.26 8.45 -30.10
CA MET A 27 -16.05 9.33 -28.95
C MET A 27 -17.06 10.48 -28.95
N ASP A 28 -17.87 10.58 -27.90
CA ASP A 28 -18.85 11.63 -27.73
C ASP A 28 -18.33 12.81 -26.89
N GLU A 29 -19.16 13.84 -26.75
CA GLU A 29 -18.85 15.02 -25.92
C GLU A 29 -18.64 14.67 -24.44
N VAL A 30 -19.25 13.59 -23.94
CA VAL A 30 -19.12 13.14 -22.54
C VAL A 30 -17.71 12.62 -22.29
N VAL A 31 -17.17 11.80 -23.20
CA VAL A 31 -15.79 11.31 -23.12
C VAL A 31 -14.80 12.48 -23.19
N PHE A 32 -15.00 13.43 -24.11
CA PHE A 32 -14.14 14.61 -24.18
C PHE A 32 -14.23 15.49 -22.92
N SER A 33 -15.40 15.59 -22.30
CA SER A 33 -15.57 16.29 -21.01
C SER A 33 -14.84 15.58 -19.88
N TYR A 34 -14.88 14.25 -19.82
CA TYR A 34 -14.12 13.47 -18.84
C TYR A 34 -12.61 13.69 -19.03
N ILE A 35 -12.12 13.58 -20.27
CA ILE A 35 -10.70 13.84 -20.59
C ILE A 35 -10.31 15.28 -20.22
N ALA A 36 -11.18 16.26 -20.45
CA ALA A 36 -10.93 17.64 -20.03
C ALA A 36 -10.77 17.75 -18.51
N SER A 37 -11.63 17.10 -17.73
CA SER A 37 -11.52 17.08 -16.26
C SER A 37 -10.22 16.42 -15.79
N VAL A 38 -9.85 15.28 -16.40
CA VAL A 38 -8.57 14.60 -16.11
C VAL A 38 -7.38 15.52 -16.40
N LEU A 39 -7.39 16.23 -17.53
CA LEU A 39 -6.31 17.14 -17.89
C LEU A 39 -6.28 18.41 -17.02
N GLU A 40 -7.41 18.86 -16.48
CA GLU A 40 -7.47 19.95 -15.51
C GLU A 40 -6.85 19.55 -14.17
N GLU A 41 -7.10 18.32 -13.72
CA GLU A 41 -6.48 17.75 -12.53
C GLU A 41 -4.96 17.67 -12.70
N LEU A 42 -4.48 17.12 -13.82
CA LEU A 42 -3.05 17.03 -14.15
C LEU A 42 -2.33 18.38 -14.31
N GLY A 43 -3.06 19.42 -14.72
CA GLY A 43 -2.50 20.77 -14.91
C GLY A 43 -2.50 21.63 -13.65
N SER A 44 -3.05 21.15 -12.54
CA SER A 44 -3.13 21.91 -11.29
C SER A 44 -1.84 21.74 -10.47
N PRO A 45 -1.28 22.82 -9.89
CA PRO A 45 -0.07 22.75 -9.07
C PRO A 45 -0.28 22.02 -7.73
N GLU A 46 -1.52 21.63 -7.40
CA GLU A 46 -1.90 20.96 -6.16
C GLU A 46 -2.05 19.43 -6.33
N SER A 47 -2.06 18.91 -7.56
CA SER A 47 -2.31 17.48 -7.84
C SER A 47 -1.06 16.60 -7.89
N SER A 48 0.13 17.14 -7.59
CA SER A 48 1.36 16.34 -7.53
C SER A 48 1.34 15.23 -6.47
N GLU A 49 0.35 15.24 -5.57
CA GLU A 49 0.16 14.21 -4.53
C GLU A 49 -0.89 13.14 -4.90
N GLU A 50 -1.76 13.37 -5.88
CA GLU A 50 -2.77 12.42 -6.31
C GLU A 50 -2.24 11.64 -7.52
N ASN A 51 -1.85 10.38 -7.30
CA ASN A 51 -1.28 9.53 -8.34
C ASN A 51 -2.34 9.30 -9.41
N PHE A 52 -2.28 10.07 -10.50
CA PHE A 52 -3.12 9.86 -11.68
C PHE A 52 -3.01 8.40 -12.14
N ASP A 53 -4.15 7.71 -12.15
CA ASP A 53 -4.22 6.32 -12.55
C ASP A 53 -4.15 6.21 -14.09
N MET A 54 -2.92 6.13 -14.58
CA MET A 54 -2.63 5.97 -16.01
C MET A 54 -3.21 4.66 -16.54
N ASP A 55 -3.17 3.59 -15.76
CA ASP A 55 -3.67 2.28 -16.20
C ASP A 55 -5.19 2.32 -16.41
N ALA A 56 -5.93 2.99 -15.52
CA ALA A 56 -7.36 3.21 -15.68
C ALA A 56 -7.70 4.10 -16.89
N PHE A 57 -6.90 5.15 -17.14
CA PHE A 57 -7.06 5.98 -18.33
C PHE A 57 -6.81 5.20 -19.62
N VAL A 58 -5.77 4.38 -19.66
CA VAL A 58 -5.46 3.52 -20.81
C VAL A 58 -6.54 2.47 -21.02
N GLU A 59 -7.04 1.83 -19.95
CA GLU A 59 -8.15 0.87 -20.03
C GLU A 59 -9.42 1.52 -20.60
N MET A 60 -9.75 2.73 -20.14
CA MET A 60 -10.87 3.50 -20.67
C MET A 60 -10.67 3.82 -22.15
N MET A 61 -9.48 4.29 -22.55
CA MET A 61 -9.18 4.63 -23.94
C MET A 61 -9.17 3.41 -24.86
N GLU A 62 -8.70 2.25 -24.41
CA GLU A 62 -8.70 0.98 -25.15
C GLU A 62 -10.13 0.53 -25.50
N ALA A 63 -11.11 0.81 -24.63
CA ALA A 63 -12.51 0.48 -24.88
C ALA A 63 -13.10 1.23 -26.10
N TYR A 64 -12.58 2.41 -26.42
CA TYR A 64 -13.00 3.21 -27.57
C TYR A 64 -12.07 3.03 -28.78
N ILE A 65 -10.77 2.87 -28.54
CA ILE A 65 -9.73 2.81 -29.56
C ILE A 65 -8.94 1.51 -29.34
N PRO A 66 -9.27 0.44 -30.08
CA PRO A 66 -8.53 -0.80 -29.99
C PRO A 66 -7.04 -0.61 -30.32
N GLY A 67 -6.16 -1.18 -29.49
CA GLY A 67 -4.70 -1.07 -29.63
C GLY A 67 -4.10 0.18 -28.98
N PHE A 68 -4.89 1.02 -28.30
CA PHE A 68 -4.39 2.16 -27.54
C PHE A 68 -3.48 1.73 -26.38
N ALA A 69 -3.76 0.58 -25.75
CA ALA A 69 -2.95 0.00 -24.68
C ALA A 69 -1.55 -0.45 -25.14
N GLU A 70 -1.30 -0.57 -26.45
CA GLU A 70 0.01 -0.91 -27.00
C GLU A 70 0.94 0.32 -27.11
N ILE A 71 0.39 1.53 -26.96
CA ILE A 71 1.17 2.78 -27.00
C ILE A 71 2.02 2.89 -25.74
N ASN A 72 3.26 3.34 -25.88
CA ASN A 72 4.17 3.53 -24.75
C ASN A 72 3.58 4.54 -23.73
N SER A 73 3.48 4.13 -22.47
CA SER A 73 2.92 4.97 -21.39
C SER A 73 3.64 6.32 -21.24
N GLY A 74 4.94 6.39 -21.49
CA GLY A 74 5.70 7.65 -21.51
C GLY A 74 5.22 8.61 -22.60
N ASN A 75 4.90 8.10 -23.79
CA ASN A 75 4.35 8.92 -24.88
C ASN A 75 2.94 9.42 -24.54
N ILE A 76 2.14 8.59 -23.87
CA ILE A 76 0.80 8.97 -23.40
C ILE A 76 0.91 10.08 -22.35
N CYS A 77 1.79 9.91 -21.35
CA CYS A 77 2.09 10.95 -20.36
C CYS A 77 2.50 12.27 -21.03
N GLU A 78 3.48 12.23 -21.94
CA GLU A 78 3.97 13.42 -22.64
C GLU A 78 2.85 14.12 -23.41
N MET A 79 2.02 13.35 -24.12
CA MET A 79 0.84 13.88 -24.80
C MET A 79 -0.14 14.53 -23.82
N MET A 80 -0.43 13.91 -22.68
CA MET A 80 -1.34 14.45 -21.67
C MET A 80 -0.82 15.75 -21.06
N PHE A 81 0.49 15.84 -20.76
CA PHE A 81 1.10 17.08 -20.26
C PHE A 81 1.10 18.19 -21.32
N ALA A 82 1.46 17.88 -22.57
CA ALA A 82 1.40 18.86 -23.66
C ALA A 82 -0.04 19.34 -23.92
N LEU A 83 -1.02 18.44 -23.77
CA LEU A 83 -2.43 18.77 -23.88
C LEU A 83 -2.92 19.67 -22.75
N SER A 84 -2.57 19.36 -21.49
CA SER A 84 -2.98 20.16 -20.34
C SER A 84 -2.38 21.57 -20.40
N GLU A 85 -1.12 21.71 -20.81
CA GLU A 85 -0.47 23.00 -21.05
C GLU A 85 -1.24 23.81 -22.11
N ARG A 86 -1.54 23.21 -23.27
CA ARG A 86 -2.31 23.86 -24.35
C ARG A 86 -3.72 24.27 -23.92
N LEU A 87 -4.38 23.47 -23.09
CA LEU A 87 -5.70 23.82 -22.53
C LEU A 87 -5.59 24.98 -21.55
N SER A 88 -4.54 25.00 -20.71
CA SER A 88 -4.29 26.10 -19.78
C SER A 88 -4.06 27.42 -20.52
N GLU A 89 -3.28 27.42 -21.61
CA GLU A 89 -3.03 28.58 -22.45
C GLU A 89 -4.31 29.10 -23.13
N ALA A 90 -5.10 28.18 -23.70
CA ALA A 90 -6.36 28.51 -24.37
C ALA A 90 -7.35 29.18 -23.38
N ARG A 91 -7.41 28.68 -22.15
CA ARG A 91 -8.22 29.25 -21.07
C ARG A 91 -7.72 30.63 -20.64
N ASN A 92 -6.40 30.82 -20.55
CA ASN A 92 -5.81 32.11 -20.19
C ASN A 92 -6.03 33.19 -21.26
N LYS A 93 -5.98 32.83 -22.55
CA LYS A 93 -6.37 33.73 -23.65
C LYS A 93 -7.84 34.16 -23.58
N GLY A 94 -8.74 33.28 -23.12
CA GLY A 94 -10.14 33.61 -22.87
C GLY A 94 -10.36 34.56 -21.68
N LYS A 95 -9.61 34.39 -20.58
CA LYS A 95 -9.73 35.20 -19.36
C LYS A 95 -9.18 36.63 -19.49
N VAL A 96 -8.19 36.86 -20.37
CA VAL A 96 -7.65 38.21 -20.62
C VAL A 96 -8.67 39.12 -21.33
N CYS A 97 -9.65 38.57 -22.04
CA CYS A 97 -10.66 39.38 -22.76
C CYS A 97 -11.93 39.68 -21.93
N GLN A 98 -12.22 38.93 -20.86
CA GLN A 98 -13.43 39.14 -20.05
C GLN A 98 -13.27 40.16 -18.91
N LYS A 99 -12.04 40.55 -18.53
CA LYS A 99 -11.82 41.57 -17.50
C LYS A 99 -11.91 43.03 -18.02
N ALA A 100 -12.12 43.22 -19.32
CA ALA A 100 -12.16 44.55 -19.96
C ALA A 100 -13.59 45.06 -20.29
N VAL A 101 -14.65 44.31 -19.97
CA VAL A 101 -16.05 44.65 -20.39
C VAL A 101 -17.05 44.69 -19.22
N GLU A 102 -16.60 44.84 -17.97
CA GLU A 102 -17.50 45.08 -16.81
C GLU A 102 -17.22 46.40 -16.08
N SER A 103 -16.71 47.41 -16.78
CA SER A 103 -16.58 48.76 -16.22
C SER A 103 -16.71 49.86 -17.27
N MET A 104 -17.71 49.75 -18.16
CA MET A 104 -18.03 50.84 -19.08
C MET A 104 -19.54 51.07 -19.17
N SER A 105 -20.11 51.57 -18.08
CA SER A 105 -21.41 52.25 -18.11
C SER A 105 -21.50 53.31 -17.02
N ARG A 106 -20.79 54.44 -17.19
CA ARG A 106 -21.35 55.80 -17.02
C ARG A 106 -20.37 56.88 -17.53
N ALA A 107 -20.92 57.82 -18.29
CA ALA A 107 -20.23 58.90 -19.00
C ALA A 107 -20.03 60.17 -18.11
N PRO A 108 -19.53 61.33 -18.60
CA PRO A 108 -18.32 61.98 -18.09
C PRO A 108 -18.53 63.41 -17.52
N ALA A 109 -17.55 63.95 -16.78
CA ALA A 109 -17.33 65.38 -16.49
C ALA A 109 -15.93 65.51 -15.83
N GLU A 110 -14.92 66.08 -16.49
CA GLU A 110 -14.54 67.52 -16.58
C GLU A 110 -13.76 68.05 -15.33
N GLU A 111 -12.63 68.71 -15.65
CA GLU A 111 -11.78 69.67 -14.89
C GLU A 111 -10.75 69.13 -13.86
N LEU A 112 -9.43 69.32 -14.03
CA LEU A 112 -8.51 70.48 -14.03
C LEU A 112 -8.12 71.02 -12.63
N ASN A 113 -6.80 71.18 -12.45
CA ASN A 113 -6.02 72.00 -11.48
C ASN A 113 -5.37 71.37 -10.24
N GLN A 114 -4.04 71.26 -10.37
CA GLN A 114 -2.94 71.83 -9.55
C GLN A 114 -3.21 72.34 -8.11
N SER A 115 -2.29 71.92 -7.23
CA SER A 115 -1.51 72.72 -6.24
C SER A 115 -1.58 72.22 -4.78
N GLU A 116 -0.42 71.74 -4.30
CA GLU A 116 0.31 72.00 -3.02
C GLU A 116 -0.54 72.50 -1.80
N GLU A 117 -0.45 71.99 -0.56
CA GLU A 117 0.72 71.79 0.32
C GLU A 117 0.41 70.93 1.57
N GLN A 118 1.47 70.30 2.11
CA GLN A 118 1.82 70.04 3.52
C GLN A 118 1.05 69.05 4.42
N GLY A 119 1.80 68.10 5.00
CA GLY A 119 1.45 67.42 6.26
C GLY A 119 2.08 66.03 6.49
N GLU A 120 3.38 66.01 6.81
CA GLU A 120 4.14 65.06 7.67
C GLU A 120 3.70 63.58 7.85
N GLY A 121 4.64 62.63 7.63
CA GLY A 121 4.56 61.29 8.22
C GLY A 121 5.45 60.18 7.61
N ALA A 122 6.77 60.26 7.79
CA ALA A 122 7.77 59.18 7.95
C ALA A 122 7.67 57.86 7.13
N SER A 123 8.60 57.68 6.17
CA SER A 123 9.72 56.70 6.16
C SER A 123 9.37 55.28 5.68
N ASP A 124 10.04 54.62 4.74
CA ASP A 124 11.22 54.91 3.92
C ASP A 124 11.18 53.95 2.70
N GLU A 125 11.64 54.41 1.54
CA GLU A 125 11.55 53.70 0.27
C GLU A 125 12.67 52.68 0.06
N ARG A 126 12.31 51.61 -0.65
CA ARG A 126 13.19 50.73 -1.44
C ARG A 126 14.35 51.49 -2.10
N ARG A 127 15.55 50.91 -2.07
CA ARG A 127 16.32 50.68 -3.30
C ARG A 127 17.47 49.69 -3.14
N LEU A 128 17.52 48.81 -4.14
CA LEU A 128 18.54 47.83 -4.50
C LEU A 128 19.94 48.45 -4.56
N HIS A 129 20.99 47.71 -4.16
CA HIS A 129 22.33 47.77 -4.77
C HIS A 129 23.24 46.62 -4.31
N ILE A 130 23.64 45.78 -5.26
CA ILE A 130 24.97 45.11 -5.35
C ILE A 130 25.91 46.15 -6.04
N PRO A 131 27.28 46.14 -5.99
CA PRO A 131 28.27 45.20 -5.43
C PRO A 131 29.30 45.85 -4.47
N ALA A 132 30.07 45.03 -3.72
CA ALA A 132 31.47 45.35 -3.39
C ALA A 132 32.23 44.13 -2.86
N GLU A 133 33.37 43.89 -3.48
CA GLU A 133 34.37 42.87 -3.17
C GLU A 133 35.13 43.22 -1.88
N GLY A 134 35.23 42.26 -0.96
CA GLY A 134 35.97 42.39 0.30
C GLY A 134 35.84 41.14 1.16
N ALA A 135 36.84 40.26 1.08
CA ALA A 135 36.90 38.99 1.78
C ALA A 135 36.90 39.13 3.31
N ILE A 136 35.84 38.66 3.97
CA ILE A 136 35.87 38.03 5.31
C ILE A 136 34.84 36.89 5.31
N ALA A 137 35.29 35.70 5.71
CA ALA A 137 34.53 34.45 5.71
C ALA A 137 33.35 34.45 6.70
N GLN A 138 32.16 34.90 6.26
CA GLN A 138 30.89 34.78 7.00
C GLN A 138 29.70 34.31 6.13
N GLY A 139 29.95 33.78 4.94
CA GLY A 139 28.91 33.38 3.98
C GLY A 139 28.09 32.14 4.35
N ALA A 140 28.41 31.44 5.44
CA ALA A 140 27.69 30.21 5.82
C ALA A 140 26.53 30.43 6.81
N GLU A 141 26.46 31.58 7.48
CA GLU A 141 25.38 31.85 8.43
C GLU A 141 24.11 32.40 7.76
N GLY A 142 24.23 33.00 6.57
CA GLY A 142 23.09 33.51 5.79
C GLY A 142 22.24 32.37 5.25
N ASP A 143 22.88 31.44 4.51
CA ASP A 143 22.23 30.27 3.93
C ASP A 143 21.58 29.37 4.98
N LEU A 144 22.18 29.28 6.18
CA LEU A 144 21.61 28.49 7.27
C LEU A 144 20.34 29.12 7.85
N LYS A 145 20.28 30.46 7.97
CA LYS A 145 19.10 31.17 8.47
C LYS A 145 17.97 31.15 7.45
N ASP A 146 18.30 31.36 6.18
CA ASP A 146 17.36 31.24 5.06
C ASP A 146 16.73 29.83 5.01
N GLY A 147 17.55 28.79 5.14
CA GLY A 147 17.06 27.41 5.23
C GLY A 147 16.15 27.13 6.43
N VAL A 148 16.41 27.75 7.60
CA VAL A 148 15.56 27.60 8.79
C VAL A 148 14.18 28.21 8.55
N GLU A 149 14.11 29.36 7.89
CA GLU A 149 12.84 30.02 7.55
C GLU A 149 12.00 29.13 6.62
N VAL A 150 12.61 28.58 5.56
CA VAL A 150 11.95 27.66 4.62
C VAL A 150 11.45 26.40 5.33
N LEU A 151 12.22 25.82 6.26
CA LEU A 151 11.76 24.65 7.04
C LEU A 151 10.58 24.96 7.95
N LEU A 152 10.49 26.18 8.50
CA LEU A 152 9.36 26.59 9.33
C LEU A 152 8.11 26.90 8.50
N GLU A 153 8.28 27.37 7.26
CA GLU A 153 7.19 27.51 6.28
C GLU A 153 6.63 26.14 5.87
N MET A 154 7.50 25.17 5.60
CA MET A 154 7.10 23.83 5.16
C MET A 154 6.56 22.95 6.27
N PHE A 155 7.04 23.15 7.50
CA PHE A 155 6.58 22.40 8.66
C PHE A 155 6.04 23.35 9.75
N PRO A 156 4.75 23.76 9.69
CA PRO A 156 4.14 24.64 10.68
C PRO A 156 4.16 24.09 12.13
N ALA A 157 4.29 22.76 12.28
CA ALA A 157 4.43 22.09 13.56
C ALA A 157 5.89 21.88 14.00
N CYS A 158 6.88 22.31 13.19
CA CYS A 158 8.30 22.27 13.53
C CYS A 158 8.65 23.49 14.38
N THR A 159 9.54 23.29 15.35
CA THR A 159 10.04 24.39 16.19
C THR A 159 11.36 24.90 15.62
N LEU A 160 11.65 26.18 15.85
CA LEU A 160 12.87 26.82 15.36
C LEU A 160 14.15 26.08 15.78
N SER A 161 14.19 25.56 17.01
CA SER A 161 15.31 24.74 17.49
C SER A 161 15.44 23.40 16.77
N GLN A 162 14.33 22.80 16.35
CA GLN A 162 14.32 21.54 15.60
C GLN A 162 14.80 21.76 14.16
N ALA A 163 14.34 22.82 13.49
CA ALA A 163 14.82 23.20 12.15
C ALA A 163 16.32 23.52 12.14
N GLN A 164 16.79 24.31 13.12
CA GLN A 164 18.22 24.62 13.28
C GLN A 164 19.05 23.37 13.54
N LYS A 165 18.57 22.46 14.39
CA LYS A 165 19.24 21.18 14.67
C LYS A 165 19.30 20.32 13.41
N ALA A 166 18.22 20.20 12.66
CA ALA A 166 18.17 19.43 11.42
C ALA A 166 19.21 19.94 10.42
N LEU A 167 19.23 21.25 10.14
CA LEU A 167 20.20 21.87 9.24
C LEU A 167 21.64 21.77 9.74
N ALA A 168 21.86 21.88 11.05
CA ALA A 168 23.19 21.71 11.63
C ALA A 168 23.71 20.26 11.49
N MET A 169 22.83 19.25 11.57
CA MET A 169 23.21 17.85 11.40
C MET A 169 23.62 17.51 9.95
N VAL A 170 23.04 18.20 8.97
CA VAL A 170 23.28 17.96 7.53
C VAL A 170 24.10 19.06 6.87
N LEU A 171 24.78 19.89 7.67
CA LEU A 171 25.69 20.95 7.24
C LEU A 171 25.06 21.95 6.24
N GLY A 172 23.78 22.28 6.43
CA GLY A 172 23.06 23.27 5.63
C GLY A 172 22.40 22.74 4.36
N ASN A 173 22.38 21.42 4.12
CA ASN A 173 21.59 20.85 3.03
C ASN A 173 20.09 20.80 3.40
N LEU A 174 19.27 21.60 2.71
CA LEU A 174 17.83 21.70 2.99
C LEU A 174 17.09 20.38 2.77
N GLU A 175 17.36 19.67 1.66
CA GLU A 175 16.66 18.43 1.28
C GLU A 175 16.88 17.33 2.33
N GLU A 176 18.13 17.15 2.76
CA GLU A 176 18.47 16.17 3.81
C GLU A 176 17.87 16.57 5.17
N ALA A 177 17.76 17.88 5.45
CA ALA A 177 17.12 18.37 6.68
C ALA A 177 15.60 18.13 6.66
N VAL A 178 14.95 18.28 5.50
CA VAL A 178 13.54 17.94 5.27
C VAL A 178 13.33 16.45 5.54
N GLN A 179 14.16 15.59 4.96
CA GLN A 179 14.08 14.14 5.17
C GLN A 179 14.21 13.78 6.65
N LEU A 180 15.19 14.35 7.37
CA LEU A 180 15.36 14.12 8.81
C LEU A 180 14.14 14.59 9.63
N LEU A 181 13.53 15.72 9.28
CA LEU A 181 12.36 16.22 9.98
C LEU A 181 11.12 15.36 9.73
N VAL A 182 10.93 14.85 8.52
CA VAL A 182 9.84 13.91 8.19
C VAL A 182 10.03 12.60 8.96
N GLU A 183 11.23 12.01 8.91
CA GLU A 183 11.51 10.75 9.62
C GLU A 183 11.38 10.90 11.15
N GLU A 184 11.84 12.02 11.74
CA GLU A 184 11.69 12.30 13.18
C GLU A 184 10.21 12.46 13.58
N LYS A 185 9.36 12.97 12.68
CA LYS A 185 7.90 13.11 12.90
C LYS A 185 7.13 11.80 12.72
N VAL A 186 7.70 10.81 12.01
CA VAL A 186 7.07 9.51 11.73
C VAL A 186 7.22 8.51 12.90
N GLU A 187 7.99 8.86 13.94
CA GLU A 187 8.04 8.09 15.19
C GLU A 187 7.24 8.74 16.34
N PRO A 188 5.89 8.59 16.39
CA PRO A 188 5.18 8.70 17.65
C PRO A 188 5.28 7.36 18.39
N GLY A 189 6.50 6.97 18.76
CA GLY A 189 6.74 5.96 19.79
C GLY A 189 6.68 6.64 21.16
N PRO A 190 6.01 6.07 22.19
CA PRO A 190 6.00 6.69 23.50
C PRO A 190 7.39 6.49 24.13
N GLY A 191 8.22 7.53 24.15
CA GLY A 191 9.54 7.34 24.75
C GLY A 191 10.44 8.56 24.68
N GLY A 192 10.10 9.58 25.48
CA GLY A 192 11.08 10.59 25.84
C GLY A 192 12.35 9.96 26.41
N THR A 193 13.47 10.61 26.14
CA THR A 193 14.78 10.33 26.72
C THR A 193 14.69 10.02 28.23
N ASN A 194 14.96 8.77 28.61
CA ASN A 194 15.51 8.47 29.93
C ASN A 194 16.57 7.37 29.80
N LEU A 195 17.79 7.84 29.66
CA LEU A 195 19.02 7.12 29.92
C LEU A 195 19.02 6.71 31.40
N LYS A 196 18.64 5.46 31.69
CA LYS A 196 19.08 4.57 32.80
C LYS A 196 17.96 3.59 33.17
N GLU A 197 17.90 2.43 32.52
CA GLU A 197 17.39 1.24 33.21
C GLU A 197 17.99 -0.04 32.63
N THR A 198 18.86 -0.63 33.46
CA THR A 198 19.24 -2.04 33.55
C THR A 198 19.37 -2.88 32.28
N ALA A 199 20.60 -3.37 32.11
CA ALA A 199 20.96 -4.49 31.26
C ALA A 199 19.99 -5.67 31.37
N ARG A 200 19.18 -5.87 30.33
CA ARG A 200 18.86 -7.21 29.83
C ARG A 200 19.14 -7.19 28.33
N PRO A 201 19.84 -8.20 27.78
CA PRO A 201 19.88 -8.32 26.33
C PRO A 201 18.45 -8.61 25.90
N HIS A 202 17.77 -7.63 25.30
CA HIS A 202 16.64 -7.93 24.44
C HIS A 202 17.22 -8.75 23.30
N GLN A 203 17.15 -10.07 23.47
CA GLN A 203 17.34 -11.00 22.38
C GLN A 203 16.36 -10.53 21.31
N ALA A 204 16.88 -10.20 20.12
CA ALA A 204 16.03 -9.82 19.01
C ALA A 204 14.88 -10.83 18.92
N PRO A 205 13.61 -10.37 18.85
CA PRO A 205 12.49 -11.28 18.77
C PRO A 205 12.79 -12.28 17.67
N LYS A 206 12.64 -13.58 17.97
CA LYS A 206 12.93 -14.63 17.00
C LYS A 206 12.14 -14.30 15.74
N GLN A 207 12.76 -14.47 14.58
CA GLN A 207 12.19 -14.08 13.30
C GLN A 207 10.76 -14.61 13.10
N GLU A 208 10.47 -15.81 13.62
CA GLU A 208 9.13 -16.41 13.62
C GLU A 208 8.10 -15.62 14.46
N ASP A 209 8.49 -15.13 15.63
CA ASP A 209 7.61 -14.36 16.52
C ASP A 209 7.33 -12.97 15.94
N LEU A 210 8.35 -12.35 15.34
CA LEU A 210 8.21 -11.08 14.62
C LEU A 210 7.31 -11.25 13.38
N LYS A 211 7.51 -12.33 12.61
CA LYS A 211 6.66 -12.67 11.47
C LYS A 211 5.20 -12.79 11.91
N ARG A 212 4.91 -13.60 12.93
CA ARG A 212 3.55 -13.75 13.49
C ARG A 212 2.94 -12.42 13.93
N PHE A 213 3.72 -11.59 14.63
CA PHE A 213 3.27 -10.27 15.08
C PHE A 213 2.89 -9.35 13.92
N ILE A 214 3.72 -9.32 12.86
CA ILE A 214 3.45 -8.51 11.66
C ILE A 214 2.21 -9.03 10.95
N LEU A 215 2.10 -10.34 10.69
CA LEU A 215 0.90 -10.90 10.05
C LEU A 215 -0.38 -10.61 10.86
N GLN A 216 -0.33 -10.76 12.18
CA GLN A 216 -1.47 -10.47 13.05
C GLN A 216 -1.82 -8.97 13.04
N LYS A 217 -0.83 -8.08 13.11
CA LYS A 217 -1.04 -6.62 13.15
C LYS A 217 -1.68 -6.09 11.88
N TYR A 218 -1.31 -6.65 10.73
CA TYR A 218 -1.81 -6.21 9.42
C TYR A 218 -2.88 -7.14 8.83
N MET A 219 -3.41 -8.08 9.64
CA MET A 219 -4.42 -9.06 9.23
C MET A 219 -4.06 -9.81 7.94
N MET A 220 -2.77 -10.11 7.76
CA MET A 220 -2.27 -10.88 6.61
C MET A 220 -2.30 -12.37 6.94
N VAL A 221 -2.56 -13.20 5.93
CA VAL A 221 -2.63 -14.67 6.07
C VAL A 221 -1.29 -15.28 5.65
N ASP A 222 -0.79 -16.25 6.42
CA ASP A 222 0.50 -16.89 6.14
C ASP A 222 0.39 -17.92 5.00
N SER A 223 0.70 -17.50 3.78
CA SER A 223 0.52 -18.34 2.59
C SER A 223 1.45 -19.56 2.55
N GLU A 224 2.57 -19.56 3.27
CA GLU A 224 3.46 -20.74 3.37
C GLU A 224 2.88 -21.84 4.27
N GLU A 225 2.10 -21.48 5.28
CA GLU A 225 1.43 -22.45 6.14
C GLU A 225 0.30 -23.15 5.38
N ASP A 226 -0.43 -22.42 4.54
CA ASP A 226 -1.49 -22.96 3.68
C ASP A 226 -0.97 -23.96 2.63
N GLN A 227 0.27 -23.79 2.15
CA GLN A 227 0.91 -24.76 1.24
C GLN A 227 1.28 -26.08 1.93
N LYS A 228 1.32 -26.10 3.27
CA LYS A 228 1.68 -27.29 4.03
C LYS A 228 0.48 -28.23 4.10
N THR A 229 0.42 -29.19 3.18
CA THR A 229 -0.62 -30.22 3.21
C THR A 229 -0.49 -31.05 4.50
N HIS A 230 -1.44 -30.89 5.42
CA HIS A 230 -1.56 -31.72 6.61
C HIS A 230 -1.87 -33.17 6.19
N ARG A 231 -0.87 -34.05 6.29
CA ARG A 231 -1.05 -35.49 6.07
C ARG A 231 -1.36 -36.13 7.42
N PRO A 232 -2.61 -36.56 7.68
CA PRO A 232 -2.90 -37.28 8.91
C PRO A 232 -2.00 -38.51 8.99
N VAL A 233 -1.44 -38.75 10.17
CA VAL A 233 -0.58 -39.91 10.41
C VAL A 233 -1.40 -41.16 10.08
N PRO A 234 -0.89 -42.06 9.20
CA PRO A 234 -1.62 -43.27 8.85
C PRO A 234 -2.00 -44.03 10.12
N PRO A 235 -3.22 -44.59 10.20
CA PRO A 235 -3.65 -45.36 11.35
C PRO A 235 -2.59 -46.39 11.70
N LYS A 236 -2.09 -46.35 12.95
CA LYS A 236 -1.07 -47.29 13.42
C LYS A 236 -1.58 -48.70 13.18
N GLU A 237 -0.94 -49.45 12.28
CA GLU A 237 -1.25 -50.86 12.08
C GLU A 237 -1.04 -51.58 13.43
N ALA A 238 -2.14 -52.02 14.03
CA ALA A 238 -2.07 -52.79 15.26
C ALA A 238 -1.21 -54.04 15.02
N PRO A 239 -0.33 -54.43 15.96
CA PRO A 239 0.56 -55.56 15.76
C PRO A 239 -0.29 -56.82 15.54
N LYS A 240 -0.24 -57.35 14.31
CA LYS A 240 -0.94 -58.57 13.92
C LYS A 240 -0.46 -59.69 14.84
N LYS A 241 -1.33 -60.18 15.72
CA LYS A 241 -1.05 -61.37 16.51
C LYS A 241 -0.86 -62.52 15.52
N LEU A 242 0.33 -63.12 15.51
CA LEU A 242 0.62 -64.28 14.68
C LEU A 242 -0.35 -65.41 15.06
N ILE A 243 -1.10 -65.91 14.07
CA ILE A 243 -2.08 -66.98 14.21
C ILE A 243 -1.45 -68.29 13.72
N ARG A 244 -1.75 -69.41 14.40
CA ARG A 244 -1.45 -70.78 13.97
C ARG A 244 -2.71 -71.66 14.08
N TYR A 245 -2.72 -72.77 13.36
CA TYR A 245 -3.80 -73.77 13.41
C TYR A 245 -3.32 -75.02 14.12
N ILE A 246 -4.11 -75.53 15.07
CA ILE A 246 -3.96 -76.86 15.69
C ILE A 246 -5.34 -77.51 15.65
N ASP A 247 -5.46 -78.73 15.14
CA ASP A 247 -6.73 -79.47 15.04
C ASP A 247 -7.87 -78.63 14.42
N ASN A 248 -7.59 -77.91 13.33
CA ASN A 248 -8.50 -76.99 12.65
C ASN A 248 -9.03 -75.82 13.52
N GLN A 249 -8.40 -75.57 14.68
CA GLN A 249 -8.72 -74.47 15.58
C GLN A 249 -7.67 -73.35 15.52
N VAL A 250 -8.13 -72.10 15.47
CA VAL A 250 -7.31 -70.89 15.43
C VAL A 250 -6.70 -70.63 16.83
N VAL A 251 -5.36 -70.59 16.92
CA VAL A 251 -4.63 -70.33 18.18
C VAL A 251 -3.57 -69.23 17.97
N SER A 252 -3.39 -68.35 18.96
CA SER A 252 -2.32 -67.34 18.97
C SER A 252 -0.95 -67.98 19.20
N THR A 253 0.11 -67.47 18.55
CA THR A 253 1.49 -67.96 18.74
C THR A 253 2.21 -67.32 19.94
N LYS A 254 1.66 -66.24 20.50
CA LYS A 254 2.27 -65.55 21.64
C LYS A 254 1.89 -66.23 22.95
N GLY A 255 2.76 -67.12 23.43
CA GLY A 255 3.04 -67.32 24.86
C GLY A 255 1.94 -67.77 25.81
N GLU A 256 0.70 -68.03 25.39
CA GLU A 256 -0.31 -68.67 26.23
C GLU A 256 0.06 -70.15 26.38
N ARG A 257 0.73 -70.45 27.50
CA ARG A 257 1.19 -71.78 27.87
C ARG A 257 -0.04 -72.67 28.13
N TYR A 258 -0.20 -73.67 27.26
CA TYR A 258 -1.12 -74.82 27.34
C TYR A 258 -2.62 -74.51 27.21
N LYS A 259 -3.24 -75.05 26.15
CA LYS A 259 -4.68 -75.36 26.11
C LYS A 259 -4.79 -76.88 26.26
N ASP A 260 -5.52 -77.35 27.26
CA ASP A 260 -5.89 -78.76 27.36
C ASP A 260 -6.81 -79.11 26.18
N ILE A 261 -6.24 -79.76 25.17
CA ILE A 261 -7.01 -80.32 24.06
C ILE A 261 -7.72 -81.56 24.59
N LYS A 262 -8.93 -81.37 25.12
CA LYS A 262 -9.83 -82.48 25.42
C LYS A 262 -10.22 -83.11 24.09
N LYS A 263 -9.66 -84.28 23.78
CA LYS A 263 -10.18 -85.13 22.72
C LYS A 263 -11.66 -85.35 23.02
N PRO A 264 -12.59 -85.11 22.06
CA PRO A 264 -13.98 -85.46 22.28
C PRO A 264 -14.03 -86.95 22.58
N GLU A 265 -14.47 -87.32 23.78
CA GLU A 265 -14.70 -88.73 24.13
C GLU A 265 -15.60 -89.32 23.05
N SER A 266 -15.13 -90.39 22.41
CA SER A 266 -15.86 -91.08 21.35
C SER A 266 -17.24 -91.48 21.87
N GLU A 267 -18.25 -91.39 21.01
CA GLU A 267 -19.63 -91.77 21.37
C GLU A 267 -19.73 -93.18 21.99
N GLU A 268 -18.82 -94.08 21.64
CA GLU A 268 -18.69 -95.42 22.24
C GLU A 268 -18.47 -95.38 23.75
N MET A 269 -17.69 -94.44 24.29
CA MET A 269 -17.44 -94.33 25.74
C MET A 269 -18.70 -93.90 26.49
N LYS A 270 -19.59 -93.13 25.86
CA LYS A 270 -20.88 -92.73 26.44
C LYS A 270 -21.89 -93.86 26.48
N ARG A 271 -21.83 -94.81 25.55
CA ARG A 271 -22.74 -95.97 25.48
C ARG A 271 -22.43 -97.03 26.54
N THR A 272 -21.18 -97.11 26.98
CA THR A 272 -20.74 -98.08 28.01
C THR A 272 -21.06 -97.61 29.44
N TYR A 273 -21.61 -96.41 29.62
CA TYR A 273 -22.00 -95.90 30.94
C TYR A 273 -23.30 -96.55 31.40
N ILE A 274 -23.19 -97.75 31.97
CA ILE A 274 -24.30 -98.43 32.63
C ILE A 274 -24.51 -97.78 34.00
N SER A 275 -25.55 -96.95 34.13
CA SER A 275 -25.95 -96.36 35.40
C SER A 275 -26.59 -97.44 36.29
N LEU A 276 -25.78 -98.13 37.09
CA LEU A 276 -26.29 -99.09 38.08
C LEU A 276 -27.04 -98.32 39.18
N LYS A 277 -28.34 -98.59 39.31
CA LYS A 277 -29.15 -97.98 40.37
C LYS A 277 -28.61 -98.41 41.75
N PRO A 278 -28.51 -97.50 42.73
CA PRO A 278 -28.10 -97.87 44.08
C PRO A 278 -29.04 -98.92 44.69
N ALA A 279 -28.47 -99.93 45.34
CA ALA A 279 -29.24 -100.99 45.98
C ALA A 279 -30.14 -100.43 47.09
N LYS A 280 -31.44 -100.76 47.05
CA LYS A 280 -32.41 -100.37 48.09
C LYS A 280 -32.03 -101.06 49.40
N LYS A 281 -31.64 -100.28 50.42
CA LYS A 281 -31.45 -100.79 51.77
C LYS A 281 -32.82 -101.10 52.39
N TYR A 282 -33.13 -102.38 52.56
CA TYR A 282 -34.29 -102.82 53.34
C TYR A 282 -34.03 -102.50 54.81
N LYS A 283 -34.87 -101.68 55.44
CA LYS A 283 -34.86 -101.49 56.89
C LYS A 283 -35.82 -102.51 57.49
N PHE A 284 -35.29 -103.51 58.19
CA PHE A 284 -36.10 -104.31 59.08
C PHE A 284 -36.46 -103.45 60.30
N HIS A 285 -37.75 -103.40 60.61
CA HIS A 285 -38.32 -102.78 61.81
C HIS A 285 -38.16 -103.69 63.01
#